data_AF-A0A950NCT8-F1
#
_entry.id   AF-A0A950NCT8-F1
#
_cell.length_a   1.000
_cell.length_b   1.000
_cell.length_c   1.000
_cell.angle_alpha   90.00
_cell.angle_beta   90.00
_cell.angle_gamma   90.00
#
_symmetry.space_group_name_H-M   'P 1'
#
loop_
_entity.id
_entity.type
_entity.pdbx_description
1 polymer ?
#
loop_
_entity_poly.entity_id
_entity_poly.type
_entity_poly.pdbx_seq_one_letter_code
_entity_poly.pdbx_strand_id
1 'polypeptide(L)'
;MTGAGAAFLAIPEAVVLGLIAAGAGRRICRRLLPDAAPLDGAVLGFPLGMSLLSLLVAGLLFGRVPAIALPFVLGLVLVAAAAWAREEAIETVGDLRDFARESPCLAVVVGLSGLLGLIGAMAPETGWDTGVYHFAMARLRAEQGGMIVRPDVPHGYRPAYFESLHTLGFLLNGETLASLI
;
A
#
# COMPACT_ATOMS: atom_id res chain seq x y z
N MET A 1 0.83 18.96 -9.59
CA MET A 1 -0.50 18.93 -10.25
C MET A 1 -1.53 19.40 -9.24
N THR A 2 -2.51 20.22 -9.65
CA THR A 2 -3.60 20.65 -8.74
C THR A 2 -4.52 19.47 -8.40
N GLY A 3 -5.11 19.49 -7.20
CA GLY A 3 -5.61 18.31 -6.47
C GLY A 3 -6.47 17.30 -7.24
N ALA A 4 -7.36 17.76 -8.12
CA ALA A 4 -8.24 16.85 -8.88
C ALA A 4 -7.49 15.99 -9.92
N GLY A 5 -6.49 16.57 -10.59
CA GLY A 5 -5.69 15.82 -11.58
C GLY A 5 -4.75 14.81 -10.94
N ALA A 6 -4.23 15.12 -9.75
CA ALA A 6 -3.40 14.18 -8.98
C ALA A 6 -4.22 12.99 -8.47
N ALA A 7 -5.43 13.25 -7.96
CA ALA A 7 -6.34 12.20 -7.50
C ALA A 7 -6.76 11.23 -8.62
N PHE A 8 -6.96 11.75 -9.84
CA PHE A 8 -7.34 10.94 -11.00
C PHE A 8 -6.29 9.87 -11.36
N LEU A 9 -5.00 10.16 -11.16
CA LEU A 9 -3.91 9.20 -11.40
C LEU A 9 -3.64 8.32 -10.18
N ALA A 10 -3.73 8.88 -8.98
CA ALA A 10 -3.40 8.19 -7.75
C ALA A 10 -4.37 7.04 -7.41
N ILE A 11 -5.66 7.15 -7.76
CA ILE A 11 -6.65 6.08 -7.50
C ILE A 11 -6.31 4.81 -8.31
N PRO A 12 -6.15 4.86 -9.66
CA PRO A 12 -5.67 3.71 -10.43
C PRO A 12 -4.34 3.15 -9.91
N GLU A 13 -3.39 4.01 -9.54
CA GLU A 13 -2.10 3.57 -9.00
C GLU A 13 -2.25 2.82 -7.67
N ALA A 14 -3.07 3.32 -6.74
CA ALA A 14 -3.37 2.65 -5.48
C ALA A 14 -4.04 1.29 -5.71
N VAL A 15 -4.97 1.21 -6.68
CA VAL A 15 -5.61 -0.06 -7.07
C VAL A 15 -4.59 -1.03 -7.64
N VAL A 16 -3.70 -0.58 -8.53
CA VAL A 16 -2.64 -1.43 -9.11
C VAL A 16 -1.68 -1.93 -8.02
N LEU A 17 -1.23 -1.05 -7.12
CA LEU A 17 -0.39 -1.42 -5.99
C LEU A 17 -1.09 -2.44 -5.08
N GLY A 18 -2.37 -2.22 -4.79
CA GLY A 18 -3.18 -3.13 -3.99
C GLY A 18 -3.34 -4.50 -4.65
N LEU A 19 -3.51 -4.57 -5.97
CA LEU A 19 -3.57 -5.82 -6.71
C LEU A 19 -2.21 -6.55 -6.75
N ILE A 20 -1.10 -5.83 -6.93
CA ILE A 20 0.25 -6.41 -6.86
C ILE A 20 0.49 -6.99 -5.46
N ALA A 21 0.17 -6.23 -4.41
CA ALA A 21 0.28 -6.69 -3.03
C ALA A 21 -0.61 -7.92 -2.78
N ALA A 22 -1.89 -7.85 -3.14
CA ALA A 22 -2.82 -8.96 -2.97
C ALA A 22 -2.36 -10.22 -3.69
N GLY A 23 -1.93 -10.11 -4.96
CA GLY A 23 -1.40 -11.24 -5.72
C GLY A 23 -0.14 -11.83 -5.08
N ALA A 24 0.82 -10.99 -4.70
CA ALA A 24 2.07 -11.42 -4.08
C ALA A 24 1.84 -12.13 -2.74
N GLY A 25 1.00 -11.56 -1.87
CA GLY A 25 0.65 -12.18 -0.61
C GLY A 25 -0.18 -13.46 -0.81
N ARG A 26 -1.14 -13.47 -1.73
CA ARG A 26 -1.92 -14.67 -2.06
C ARG A 26 -1.04 -15.81 -2.54
N ARG A 27 -0.03 -15.52 -3.36
CA ARG A 27 0.95 -16.51 -3.82
C ARG A 27 1.72 -17.14 -2.66
N ILE A 28 2.01 -16.37 -1.62
CA ILE A 28 2.64 -16.87 -0.39
C ILE A 28 1.63 -17.65 0.44
N CYS A 29 0.41 -17.15 0.61
CA CYS A 29 -0.67 -17.84 1.32
C CYS A 29 -0.91 -19.23 0.71
N ARG A 30 -0.94 -19.38 -0.62
CA ARG A 30 -1.08 -20.69 -1.27
C ARG A 30 0.01 -21.69 -0.90
N ARG A 31 1.23 -21.21 -0.64
CA ARG A 31 2.35 -22.07 -0.24
C ARG A 31 2.30 -22.42 1.25
N LEU A 32 1.86 -21.48 2.09
CA LEU A 32 1.85 -21.65 3.55
C LEU A 32 0.55 -22.28 4.07
N LEU A 33 -0.55 -22.09 3.34
CA LEU A 33 -1.91 -22.48 3.69
C LEU A 33 -2.58 -23.15 2.46
N PRO A 34 -2.09 -24.32 2.02
CA PRO A 34 -2.57 -24.96 0.80
C PRO A 34 -4.06 -25.36 0.85
N ASP A 35 -4.59 -25.57 2.05
CA ASP A 35 -5.99 -25.99 2.29
C ASP A 35 -6.95 -24.80 2.54
N ALA A 36 -6.45 -23.55 2.47
CA ALA A 36 -7.28 -22.37 2.69
C ALA A 36 -8.31 -22.17 1.57
N ALA A 37 -9.49 -21.67 1.91
CA ALA A 37 -10.50 -21.35 0.90
C ALA A 37 -9.98 -20.23 -0.04
N PRO A 38 -10.42 -20.17 -1.30
CA PRO A 38 -9.99 -19.13 -2.24
C PRO A 38 -10.18 -17.70 -1.69
N LEU A 39 -11.32 -17.46 -1.02
CA LEU A 39 -11.62 -16.18 -0.39
C LEU A 39 -10.66 -15.84 0.76
N ASP A 40 -10.25 -16.82 1.57
CA ASP A 40 -9.24 -16.60 2.63
C ASP A 40 -7.91 -16.17 2.02
N GLY A 41 -7.53 -16.77 0.91
CA GLY A 41 -6.34 -16.38 0.15
C GLY A 41 -6.42 -14.94 -0.39
N ALA A 42 -7.60 -14.49 -0.81
CA ALA A 42 -7.82 -13.11 -1.25
C ALA A 42 -7.78 -12.12 -0.07
N VAL A 43 -8.44 -12.45 1.05
CA VAL A 43 -8.53 -11.60 2.25
C VAL A 43 -7.20 -11.47 2.97
N LEU A 44 -6.45 -12.58 3.10
CA LEU A 44 -5.13 -12.58 3.76
C LEU A 44 -4.00 -12.13 2.82
N GLY A 45 -4.18 -12.30 1.51
CA GLY A 45 -3.18 -11.94 0.52
C GLY A 45 -2.85 -10.46 0.53
N PHE A 46 -3.85 -9.58 0.60
CA PHE A 46 -3.64 -8.13 0.65
C PHE A 46 -2.78 -7.67 1.84
N PRO A 47 -3.15 -7.91 3.12
CA PRO A 47 -2.35 -7.46 4.26
C PRO A 47 -0.96 -8.08 4.30
N LEU A 48 -0.79 -9.34 3.85
CA LEU A 48 0.52 -9.96 3.75
C LEU A 48 1.39 -9.26 2.70
N GLY A 49 0.85 -9.01 1.51
CA GLY A 49 1.57 -8.29 0.45
C GLY A 49 1.94 -6.86 0.83
N MET A 50 1.02 -6.14 1.48
CA MET A 50 1.30 -4.80 2.00
C MET A 50 2.40 -4.83 3.07
N SER A 51 2.42 -5.86 3.93
CA SER A 51 3.48 -6.05 4.92
C SER A 51 4.84 -6.31 4.27
N LEU A 52 4.90 -7.08 3.18
CA LEU A 52 6.15 -7.30 2.44
C LEU A 52 6.64 -6.03 1.77
N LEU A 53 5.74 -5.26 1.18
CA LEU A 53 6.06 -3.99 0.54
C LEU A 53 6.57 -2.96 1.57
N SER A 54 5.92 -2.91 2.72
CA SER A 54 6.35 -2.16 3.90
C SER A 54 7.78 -2.56 4.32
N LEU A 55 8.03 -3.85 4.52
CA LEU A 55 9.35 -4.35 4.92
C LEU A 55 10.42 -4.06 3.87
N LEU A 56 10.10 -4.17 2.58
CA LEU A 56 11.00 -3.82 1.49
C LEU A 56 11.39 -2.33 1.57
N VAL A 57 10.41 -1.43 1.63
CA VAL A 57 10.67 0.01 1.66
C VAL A 57 11.45 0.37 2.93
N ALA A 58 11.06 -0.16 4.09
CA ALA A 58 11.81 -0.01 5.32
C ALA A 58 13.27 -0.49 5.17
N GLY A 59 13.48 -1.66 4.56
CA GLY A 59 14.81 -2.20 4.27
C GLY A 59 15.66 -1.29 3.39
N LEU A 60 15.08 -0.72 2.32
CA LEU A 60 15.77 0.23 1.45
C LEU A 60 16.15 1.53 2.20
N LEU A 61 15.25 2.01 3.07
CA LEU A 61 15.49 3.18 3.90
C LEU A 61 16.59 2.93 4.94
N PHE A 62 16.58 1.77 5.61
CA PHE A 62 17.66 1.38 6.53
C PHE A 62 18.99 1.15 5.81
N GLY A 63 18.94 0.62 4.59
CA GLY A 63 20.10 0.45 3.71
C GLY A 63 20.65 1.78 3.16
N ARG A 64 19.99 2.91 3.44
CA ARG A 64 20.35 4.25 2.96
C ARG A 64 20.54 4.30 1.44
N VAL A 65 19.65 3.63 0.72
CA VAL A 65 19.60 3.77 -0.74
C VAL A 65 19.38 5.25 -1.08
N PRO A 66 20.20 5.87 -1.93
CA PRO A 66 20.07 7.28 -2.27
C PRO A 66 18.65 7.61 -2.72
N ALA A 67 18.10 8.76 -2.29
CA ALA A 67 16.73 9.16 -2.62
C ALA A 67 16.45 9.12 -4.13
N ILE A 68 17.43 9.54 -4.94
CA ILE A 68 17.33 9.51 -6.41
C ILE A 68 17.24 8.09 -6.99
N ALA A 69 17.76 7.08 -6.31
CA ALA A 69 17.73 5.68 -6.76
C ALA A 69 16.45 4.95 -6.31
N LEU A 70 15.79 5.41 -5.24
CA LEU A 70 14.62 4.75 -4.66
C LEU A 70 13.48 4.52 -5.68
N PRO A 71 13.04 5.51 -6.48
CA PRO A 71 11.96 5.30 -7.45
C PRO A 71 12.30 4.22 -8.49
N PHE A 72 13.56 4.13 -8.92
CA PHE A 72 13.99 3.14 -9.91
C PHE A 72 14.02 1.73 -9.33
N VAL A 73 14.55 1.58 -8.11
CA VAL A 73 14.57 0.28 -7.41
C VAL A 73 13.14 -0.19 -7.13
N LEU A 74 12.29 0.71 -6.62
CA LEU A 74 10.89 0.39 -6.34
C LEU A 74 10.13 0.08 -7.62
N GLY A 75 10.29 0.87 -8.68
CA GLY A 75 9.69 0.61 -9.98
C GLY A 75 10.08 -0.76 -10.53
N LEU A 76 11.36 -1.13 -10.47
CA LEU A 76 11.82 -2.45 -10.90
C LEU A 76 11.20 -3.57 -10.07
N VAL A 77 11.17 -3.43 -8.75
CA VAL A 77 10.58 -4.45 -7.86
C VAL A 77 9.08 -4.57 -8.08
N LEU A 78 8.35 -3.46 -8.25
CA LEU A 78 6.91 -3.48 -8.50
C LEU A 78 6.59 -4.12 -9.86
N VAL A 79 7.36 -3.85 -10.91
CA VAL A 79 7.20 -4.50 -12.22
C VAL A 79 7.49 -6.01 -12.11
N ALA A 80 8.56 -6.39 -11.42
CA ALA A 80 8.89 -7.80 -11.20
C ALA A 80 7.80 -8.51 -10.38
N ALA A 81 7.29 -7.88 -9.32
CA ALA A 81 6.22 -8.39 -8.48
C ALA A 81 4.91 -8.53 -9.27
N ALA A 82 4.55 -7.53 -10.09
CA ALA A 82 3.40 -7.58 -10.97
C ALA A 82 3.48 -8.75 -11.95
N ALA A 83 4.64 -8.96 -12.59
CA ALA A 83 4.84 -10.08 -13.51
C ALA A 83 4.79 -11.45 -12.80
N TRP A 84 5.34 -11.53 -11.59
CA TRP A 84 5.43 -12.74 -10.77
C TRP A 84 4.10 -13.17 -10.15
N ALA A 85 3.25 -12.19 -9.78
CA ALA A 85 1.98 -12.39 -9.10
C ALA A 85 0.75 -12.13 -9.99
N ARG A 86 0.94 -12.00 -11.31
CA ARG A 86 -0.14 -11.63 -12.26
C ARG A 86 -1.32 -12.60 -12.21
N GLU A 87 -1.04 -13.90 -12.10
CA GLU A 87 -2.07 -14.95 -12.15
C GLU A 87 -2.90 -14.89 -10.87
N GLU A 88 -2.23 -14.80 -9.71
CA GLU A 88 -2.88 -14.65 -8.42
C GLU A 88 -3.67 -13.34 -8.30
N ALA A 89 -3.20 -12.25 -8.90
CA ALA A 89 -3.94 -10.99 -8.93
C ALA A 89 -5.23 -11.11 -9.76
N ILE A 90 -5.17 -11.73 -10.94
CA ILE A 90 -6.34 -11.97 -11.79
C ILE A 90 -7.36 -12.87 -11.08
N GLU A 91 -6.90 -13.95 -10.45
CA GLU A 91 -7.76 -14.85 -9.67
C GLU A 91 -8.40 -14.12 -8.47
N THR A 92 -7.68 -13.21 -7.83
CA THR A 92 -8.24 -12.40 -6.73
C THR A 92 -9.39 -11.53 -7.20
N VAL A 93 -9.28 -10.92 -8.39
CA VAL A 93 -10.41 -10.19 -8.99
C VAL A 93 -11.57 -11.14 -9.31
N GLY A 94 -11.27 -12.36 -9.80
CA GLY A 94 -12.26 -13.41 -10.05
C GLY A 94 -13.05 -13.79 -8.79
N ASP A 95 -12.35 -14.11 -7.70
CA ASP A 95 -12.96 -14.52 -6.43
C ASP A 95 -13.80 -13.39 -5.82
N LEU A 96 -13.34 -12.14 -5.89
CA LEU A 96 -14.11 -11.00 -5.41
C LEU A 96 -15.39 -10.80 -6.23
N ARG A 97 -15.33 -11.05 -7.55
CA ARG A 97 -16.50 -11.00 -8.44
C ARG A 97 -17.49 -12.11 -8.09
N ASP A 98 -17.02 -13.32 -7.83
CA ASP A 98 -17.88 -14.45 -7.50
C ASP A 98 -18.49 -14.28 -6.10
N PHE A 99 -17.71 -13.81 -5.12
CA PHE A 99 -18.23 -13.36 -3.82
C PHE A 99 -19.34 -12.31 -3.97
N ALA A 100 -19.15 -11.32 -4.84
CA ALA A 100 -20.16 -10.28 -5.06
C ALA A 100 -21.46 -10.80 -5.68
N ARG A 101 -21.38 -11.89 -6.45
CA ARG A 101 -22.55 -12.55 -7.04
C ARG A 101 -23.27 -13.46 -6.04
N GLU A 102 -22.51 -14.20 -5.25
CA GLU A 102 -23.04 -15.13 -4.25
C GLU A 102 -23.63 -14.41 -3.04
N SER A 103 -23.00 -13.30 -2.63
CA SER A 103 -23.35 -12.55 -1.42
C SER A 103 -23.50 -11.04 -1.70
N PRO A 104 -24.47 -10.63 -2.53
CA PRO A 104 -24.58 -9.23 -2.98
C PRO A 104 -24.77 -8.23 -1.84
N CYS A 105 -25.51 -8.60 -0.79
CA CYS A 105 -25.68 -7.72 0.38
C CYS A 105 -24.35 -7.48 1.12
N LEU A 106 -23.54 -8.52 1.33
CA LEU A 106 -22.23 -8.37 1.96
C LEU A 106 -21.27 -7.59 1.07
N ALA A 107 -21.32 -7.83 -0.24
CA ALA A 107 -20.51 -7.08 -1.19
C ALA A 107 -20.87 -5.58 -1.23
N VAL A 108 -22.15 -5.22 -1.08
CA VAL A 108 -22.56 -3.82 -0.90
C VAL A 108 -21.98 -3.25 0.39
N VAL A 109 -22.03 -3.99 1.51
CA VAL A 109 -21.46 -3.53 2.80
C VAL A 109 -19.95 -3.32 2.68
N VAL A 110 -19.22 -4.26 2.07
CA VAL A 110 -17.77 -4.13 1.83
C VAL A 110 -17.47 -2.96 0.88
N GLY A 111 -18.24 -2.81 -0.19
CA GLY A 111 -18.10 -1.71 -1.14
C GLY A 111 -18.35 -0.34 -0.50
N LEU A 112 -19.38 -0.22 0.35
CA LEU A 112 -19.65 1.00 1.12
C LEU A 112 -18.53 1.28 2.13
N SER A 113 -18.01 0.24 2.78
CA SER A 113 -16.88 0.38 3.71
C SER A 113 -15.63 0.87 3.00
N GLY A 114 -15.33 0.32 1.81
CA GLY A 114 -14.24 0.78 0.96
C GLY A 114 -14.44 2.21 0.45
N LEU A 115 -15.66 2.59 0.09
CA LEU A 115 -15.99 3.96 -0.33
C LEU A 115 -15.80 4.97 0.82
N LEU A 116 -16.26 4.64 2.03
CA LEU A 116 -16.06 5.47 3.21
C LEU A 116 -14.57 5.58 3.56
N GLY A 117 -13.81 4.49 3.43
CA GLY A 117 -12.36 4.50 3.56
C GLY A 117 -11.69 5.43 2.55
N LEU A 118 -12.10 5.37 1.27
CA LEU A 118 -11.60 6.25 0.22
C LEU A 118 -11.92 7.74 0.50
N ILE A 119 -13.14 8.03 0.96
CA ILE A 119 -13.51 9.39 1.36
C ILE A 119 -12.64 9.87 2.53
N GLY A 120 -12.38 9.01 3.52
CA GLY A 120 -11.48 9.30 4.63
C GLY A 120 -10.04 9.55 4.18
N ALA A 121 -9.52 8.71 3.28
CA ALA A 121 -8.20 8.85 2.67
C ALA A 121 -8.05 10.14 1.84
N MET A 122 -9.13 10.62 1.22
CA MET A 122 -9.12 11.88 0.46
C MET A 122 -9.45 13.11 1.32
N ALA A 123 -9.90 12.93 2.57
CA ALA A 123 -10.18 14.03 3.45
C ALA A 123 -8.86 14.68 3.90
N PRO A 124 -8.84 16.01 4.16
CA PRO A 124 -7.69 16.66 4.74
C PRO A 124 -7.28 15.98 6.05
N GLU A 125 -5.98 15.82 6.26
CA GLU A 125 -5.49 15.24 7.49
C GLU A 125 -5.85 16.15 8.66
N THR A 126 -6.53 15.58 9.65
CA THR A 126 -6.89 16.28 10.86
C THR A 126 -6.27 15.58 12.06
N GLY A 127 -5.86 16.37 13.05
CA GLY A 127 -5.20 15.84 14.24
C GLY A 127 -3.71 15.60 14.05
N TRP A 128 -3.06 15.32 15.17
CA TRP A 128 -1.60 15.27 15.25
C TRP A 128 -1.01 13.98 14.69
N ASP A 129 -1.73 12.86 14.83
CA ASP A 129 -1.24 11.52 14.52
C ASP A 129 -1.04 11.34 13.00
N THR A 130 -2.09 11.55 12.21
CA THR A 130 -2.01 11.46 10.75
C THR A 130 -1.05 12.50 10.15
N GLY A 131 -1.27 13.77 10.50
CA GLY A 131 -0.51 14.90 9.94
C GLY A 131 0.99 14.88 10.23
N VAL A 132 1.37 14.56 11.46
CA VAL A 132 2.77 14.68 11.90
C VAL A 132 3.49 13.33 11.86
N TYR A 133 2.87 12.26 12.36
CA TYR A 133 3.55 10.98 12.49
C TYR A 133 3.51 10.15 11.20
N HIS A 134 2.35 10.05 10.55
CA HIS A 134 2.21 9.25 9.33
C HIS A 134 2.72 9.99 8.09
N PHE A 135 2.39 11.27 7.93
CA PHE A 135 2.70 12.02 6.71
C PHE A 135 4.02 12.76 6.73
N ALA A 136 4.26 13.62 7.73
CA ALA A 136 5.46 14.44 7.73
C ALA A 136 6.74 13.58 7.80
N MET A 137 6.74 12.53 8.62
CA MET A 137 7.89 11.61 8.69
C MET A 137 8.07 10.80 7.40
N ALA A 138 6.99 10.34 6.76
CA ALA A 138 7.08 9.63 5.49
C ALA A 138 7.62 10.53 4.37
N ARG A 139 7.13 11.77 4.29
CA ARG A 139 7.63 12.77 3.36
C ARG A 139 9.12 13.05 3.56
N LEU A 140 9.55 13.30 4.80
CA LEU A 140 10.97 13.54 5.08
C LEU A 140 11.85 12.36 4.66
N ARG A 141 11.40 11.11 4.89
CA ARG A 141 12.13 9.91 4.46
C ARG A 141 12.24 9.81 2.94
N ALA A 142 11.17 10.15 2.21
CA ALA A 142 11.17 10.19 0.76
C ALA A 142 12.12 11.28 0.22
N GLU A 143 12.12 12.46 0.82
CA GLU A 143 12.97 13.59 0.41
C GLU A 143 14.47 13.36 0.72
N GLN A 144 14.79 12.80 1.90
CA GLN A 144 16.18 12.69 2.35
C GLN A 144 16.84 11.35 2.00
N GLY A 145 16.06 10.33 1.65
CA GLY A 145 16.59 9.00 1.32
C GLY A 145 17.20 8.31 2.52
N GLY A 146 16.35 7.72 3.37
CA GLY A 146 16.81 6.88 4.47
C GLY A 146 15.86 6.89 5.65
N MET A 147 16.14 6.02 6.63
CA MET A 147 15.39 6.03 7.89
C MET A 147 15.84 7.22 8.75
N ILE A 148 14.89 8.11 9.04
CA ILE A 148 15.11 9.30 9.86
C ILE A 148 14.58 9.03 11.27
N VAL A 149 15.39 9.37 12.27
CA VAL A 149 15.00 9.37 13.68
C VAL A 149 14.82 10.81 14.14
N ARG A 150 13.60 11.15 14.58
CA ARG A 150 13.27 12.46 15.18
C ARG A 150 12.88 12.25 16.64
N PRO A 151 13.79 12.50 17.62
CA PRO A 151 13.48 12.29 19.04
C PRO A 151 12.47 13.31 19.59
N ASP A 152 12.30 14.44 18.88
CA ASP A 152 11.33 15.49 19.17
C ASP A 152 9.92 15.19 18.63
N VAL A 153 9.77 14.16 17.81
CA VAL A 153 8.48 13.68 17.30
C VAL A 153 8.13 12.38 18.02
N PRO A 154 7.00 12.29 18.74
CA PRO A 154 6.60 11.02 19.33
C PRO A 154 6.48 9.92 18.28
N HIS A 155 6.98 8.74 18.65
CA HIS A 155 7.11 7.58 17.77
C HIS A 155 8.05 7.78 16.57
N GLY A 156 8.64 8.96 16.36
CA GLY A 156 9.63 9.24 15.32
C GLY A 156 10.95 8.47 15.45
N TYR A 157 11.13 7.73 16.54
CA TYR A 157 12.24 6.81 16.79
C TYR A 157 11.90 5.33 16.54
N ARG A 158 10.63 4.99 16.28
CA ARG A 158 10.22 3.61 16.03
C ARG A 158 10.48 3.22 14.58
N PRO A 159 10.84 1.95 14.29
CA PRO A 159 10.90 1.45 12.93
C PRO A 159 9.50 1.59 12.32
N ALA A 160 9.39 2.45 11.33
CA ALA A 160 8.12 2.94 10.85
C ALA A 160 7.59 2.02 9.73
N TYR A 161 7.27 0.78 10.11
CA TYR A 161 6.91 -0.26 9.16
C TYR A 161 5.70 0.16 8.34
N PHE A 162 4.56 0.47 8.97
CA PHE A 162 3.38 0.89 8.21
C PHE A 162 3.59 2.25 7.52
N GLU A 163 4.33 3.17 8.13
CA GLU A 163 4.62 4.49 7.57
C GLU A 163 5.54 4.45 6.35
N SER A 164 6.27 3.34 6.15
CA SER A 164 7.06 3.13 4.94
C SER A 164 6.16 2.98 3.69
N LEU A 165 4.90 2.57 3.86
CA LEU A 165 3.91 2.54 2.76
C LEU A 165 3.50 3.96 2.34
N HIS A 166 3.32 4.88 3.29
CA HIS A 166 3.14 6.30 2.94
C HIS A 166 4.40 6.87 2.27
N THR A 167 5.60 6.44 2.71
CA THR A 167 6.87 6.85 2.08
C THR A 167 6.92 6.38 0.62
N LEU A 168 6.44 5.17 0.33
CA LEU A 168 6.27 4.67 -1.04
C LEU A 168 5.33 5.55 -1.86
N GLY A 169 4.16 5.91 -1.29
CA GLY A 169 3.22 6.81 -1.97
C GLY A 169 3.84 8.15 -2.32
N PHE A 170 4.60 8.76 -1.39
CA PHE A 170 5.36 9.98 -1.64
C PHE A 170 6.38 9.84 -2.77
N LEU A 171 7.12 8.72 -2.81
CA LEU A 171 8.13 8.46 -3.84
C LEU A 171 7.54 8.24 -5.23
N LEU A 172 6.32 7.71 -5.33
CA LEU A 172 5.68 7.38 -6.59
C LEU A 172 4.87 8.56 -7.17
N ASN A 173 3.97 9.15 -6.38
CA ASN A 173 3.06 10.20 -6.86
C ASN A 173 2.75 11.25 -5.77
N GLY A 174 3.68 11.43 -4.83
CA GLY A 174 3.58 12.46 -3.81
C GLY A 174 2.47 12.20 -2.78
N GLU A 175 1.97 13.30 -2.22
CA GLU A 175 1.03 13.29 -1.10
C GLU A 175 -0.28 12.57 -1.42
N THR A 176 -0.82 12.73 -2.63
CA THR A 176 -2.12 12.15 -2.98
C THR A 176 -2.12 10.63 -2.96
N LEU A 177 -1.06 9.99 -3.48
CA LEU A 177 -0.96 8.53 -3.41
C LEU A 177 -0.58 8.07 -2.00
N ALA A 178 0.22 8.84 -1.26
CA ALA A 178 0.51 8.55 0.13
C ALA A 178 -0.78 8.47 0.98
N SER A 179 -1.82 9.24 0.67
CA SER A 179 -3.08 9.23 1.44
C SER A 179 -3.97 8.04 1.11
N LEU A 180 -3.79 7.43 -0.04
CA LEU A 180 -4.59 6.29 -0.52
C LEU A 180 -4.05 4.93 -0.10
N ILE A 181 -2.83 4.88 0.44
CA ILE A 181 -2.11 3.64 0.80
C ILE A 181 -2.22 3.37 2.31
#